data_AF-A0A0M9YND3-F1
#
_entry.id   AF-A0A0M9YND3-F1
#
_cell.length_a   1.000
_cell.length_b   1.000
_cell.length_c   1.000
_cell.angle_alpha   90.00
_cell.angle_beta   90.00
_cell.angle_gamma   90.00
#
_symmetry.space_group_name_H-M   'P 1'
#
loop_
_entity.id
_entity.type
_entity.pdbx_description
1 polymer ?
#
loop_
_entity_poly.entity_id
_entity_poly.type
_entity_poly.pdbx_seq_one_letter_code
_entity_poly.pdbx_strand_id
1 'polypeptide(L)'
;MLIHPPGGRSTARAPWLGAKAERKWCTASLVHPPKPAVADAFAQAEARVPHHRRTWIVLGDGARHQLDLIHAEAARRDVTIHALLDFVHVSEYVWTAEHSFHKPGTAEADAWVATQQDRQLDSRSR
;
A
#
# COMPACT_ATOMS: atom_id res chain seq x y z
N MET A 1 3.29 -0.79 -16.06
CA MET A 1 3.71 0.55 -15.57
C MET A 1 5.22 0.54 -15.35
N LEU A 2 5.97 1.47 -15.93
CA LEU A 2 7.40 1.64 -15.63
C LEU A 2 7.53 2.82 -14.66
N ILE A 3 7.90 2.57 -13.40
CA ILE A 3 8.18 3.65 -12.45
C ILE A 3 9.59 4.17 -12.76
N HIS A 4 9.68 5.43 -13.17
CA HIS A 4 10.95 6.14 -13.31
C HIS A 4 11.24 6.87 -11.99
N PRO A 5 12.14 6.36 -11.14
CA PRO A 5 12.58 7.15 -10.00
C PRO A 5 13.27 8.43 -10.51
N PRO A 6 13.07 9.58 -9.86
CA PRO A 6 13.80 10.81 -10.20
C PRO A 6 15.31 10.53 -10.17
N GLY A 7 16.00 10.80 -11.29
CA GLY A 7 17.43 10.50 -11.46
C GLY A 7 17.79 9.18 -12.17
N GLY A 8 16.80 8.37 -12.55
CA GLY A 8 17.02 7.12 -13.29
C GLY A 8 17.50 5.93 -12.45
N ARG A 9 17.66 4.77 -13.08
CA ARG A 9 18.10 3.54 -12.40
C ARG A 9 19.62 3.61 -12.14
N SER A 10 20.01 3.87 -10.89
CA SER A 10 21.41 3.77 -10.48
C SER A 10 21.87 2.31 -10.46
N THR A 11 22.94 2.01 -11.20
CA THR A 11 23.63 0.71 -11.18
C THR A 11 24.66 0.62 -10.05
N ALA A 12 24.91 1.72 -9.32
CA ALA A 12 25.94 1.81 -8.30
C ALA A 12 25.52 1.26 -6.93
N ARG A 13 24.23 1.00 -6.71
CA ARG A 13 23.74 0.44 -5.44
C ARG A 13 23.88 -1.08 -5.47
N ALA A 14 24.75 -1.62 -4.61
CA ALA A 14 24.82 -3.06 -4.36
C ALA A 14 23.41 -3.59 -4.00
N PRO A 15 22.97 -4.73 -4.58
CA PRO A 15 21.64 -5.27 -4.29
C PRO A 15 21.50 -5.51 -2.79
N TRP A 16 20.51 -4.86 -2.19
CA TRP A 16 20.20 -5.03 -0.78
C TRP A 16 19.59 -6.43 -0.61
N LEU A 17 20.31 -7.33 0.06
CA LEU A 17 19.82 -8.69 0.35
C LEU A 17 18.57 -8.69 1.24
N GLY A 18 18.41 -7.63 2.03
CA GLY A 18 17.19 -7.31 2.76
C GLY A 18 16.76 -8.31 3.83
N ALA A 19 15.77 -7.89 4.61
CA ALA A 19 15.09 -8.80 5.52
C ALA A 19 14.19 -9.76 4.71
N LYS A 20 14.39 -11.06 4.86
CA LYS A 20 13.49 -12.06 4.25
C LYS A 20 12.24 -12.18 5.11
N ALA A 21 11.08 -11.92 4.51
CA ALA A 21 9.81 -12.16 5.20
C ALA A 21 9.62 -13.66 5.44
N GLU A 22 9.55 -14.05 6.71
CA GLU A 22 9.33 -15.42 7.16
C GLU A 22 7.90 -15.64 7.65
N ARG A 23 7.48 -16.91 7.71
CA ARG A 23 6.15 -17.33 8.19
C ARG A 23 5.03 -16.56 7.49
N LYS A 24 5.06 -16.44 6.17
CA LYS A 24 3.98 -15.77 5.42
C LYS A 24 2.66 -16.50 5.61
N TRP A 25 1.57 -15.76 5.71
CA TRP A 25 0.21 -16.29 5.72
C TRP A 25 -0.63 -15.43 4.77
N CYS A 26 -1.53 -16.07 4.04
CA CYS A 26 -2.33 -15.44 3.01
C CYS A 26 -3.78 -15.94 3.12
N THR A 27 -4.72 -15.02 2.96
CA THR A 27 -6.15 -15.30 2.82
C THR A 27 -6.68 -14.51 1.63
N ALA A 28 -7.68 -15.06 0.94
CA ALA A 28 -8.37 -14.41 -0.15
C ALA A 28 -9.79 -14.96 -0.25
N SER A 29 -10.72 -14.13 -0.71
CA SER A 29 -12.09 -14.57 -1.00
C SER A 29 -12.60 -13.89 -2.26
N LEU A 30 -13.32 -14.66 -3.09
CA LEU A 30 -14.10 -14.15 -4.22
C LEU A 30 -15.59 -14.06 -3.90
N VAL A 31 -16.04 -14.74 -2.83
CA VAL A 31 -17.46 -14.87 -2.47
C VAL A 31 -17.82 -13.91 -1.33
N HIS A 32 -16.90 -13.71 -0.38
CA HIS A 32 -17.13 -12.85 0.77
C HIS A 32 -16.59 -11.44 0.53
N PRO A 33 -17.24 -10.41 1.11
CA PRO A 33 -16.72 -9.05 1.07
C PRO A 33 -15.38 -8.93 1.83
N PRO A 34 -14.70 -7.77 1.79
CA PRO A 34 -13.38 -7.61 2.42
C PRO A 34 -13.38 -7.74 3.95
N LYS A 35 -14.50 -7.46 4.62
CA LYS A 35 -14.58 -7.37 6.09
C LYS A 35 -14.14 -8.67 6.80
N PRO A 36 -14.62 -9.88 6.44
CA PRO A 36 -14.10 -11.13 7.00
C PRO A 36 -12.59 -11.32 6.77
N ALA A 37 -12.07 -11.01 5.59
CA ALA A 37 -10.64 -11.16 5.31
C ALA A 37 -9.77 -10.24 6.20
N VAL A 38 -10.24 -9.01 6.47
CA VAL A 38 -9.60 -8.11 7.44
C VAL A 38 -9.63 -8.74 8.84
N ALA A 39 -10.78 -9.26 9.28
CA ALA A 39 -10.90 -9.89 10.60
C ALA A 39 -9.97 -11.11 10.75
N ASP A 40 -9.85 -11.93 9.71
CA ASP A 40 -8.95 -13.09 9.68
C ASP A 40 -7.47 -12.66 9.76
N ALA A 41 -7.10 -11.60 9.03
CA ALA A 41 -5.75 -11.06 9.09
C ALA A 41 -5.38 -10.57 10.50
N PHE A 42 -6.30 -9.88 11.19
CA PHE A 42 -6.09 -9.46 12.58
C PHE A 42 -6.05 -10.67 13.54
N ALA A 43 -6.88 -11.69 13.33
CA ALA A 43 -6.84 -12.91 14.14
C ALA A 43 -5.51 -13.64 14.01
N GLN A 44 -4.97 -13.71 12.79
CA GLN A 44 -3.68 -14.30 12.52
C GLN A 44 -2.53 -13.49 13.13
N ALA A 45 -2.60 -12.16 13.09
CA ALA A 45 -1.61 -11.29 13.72
C ALA A 45 -1.59 -11.45 15.25
N GLU A 46 -2.77 -11.49 15.87
CA GLU A 46 -2.95 -11.72 17.32
C GLU A 46 -2.35 -13.07 17.76
N ALA A 47 -2.68 -14.14 17.03
CA ALA A 47 -2.19 -15.49 17.34
C ALA A 47 -0.65 -15.58 17.29
N ARG A 48 0.01 -14.73 16.49
CA ARG A 48 1.47 -14.70 16.33
C ARG A 48 2.18 -13.83 17.36
N VAL A 49 1.52 -12.80 17.86
CA VAL A 49 2.09 -11.86 18.81
C VAL A 49 1.08 -11.64 19.95
N PRO A 50 0.90 -12.66 20.83
CA PRO A 50 0.10 -12.48 22.02
C PRO A 50 0.62 -11.30 22.85
N HIS A 51 -0.29 -10.52 23.43
CA HIS A 51 0.01 -9.33 24.25
C HIS A 51 0.59 -8.12 23.48
N HIS A 52 0.41 -8.05 22.16
CA HIS A 52 0.71 -6.88 21.33
C HIS A 52 2.14 -6.32 21.47
N ARG A 53 3.12 -7.18 21.78
CA ARG A 53 4.52 -6.79 22.05
C ARG A 53 5.31 -6.26 20.84
N ARG A 54 4.65 -6.13 19.68
CA ARG A 54 5.26 -5.64 18.44
C ARG A 54 4.33 -4.63 17.81
N THR A 55 4.89 -3.62 17.16
CA THR A 55 4.16 -2.66 16.34
C THR A 55 3.49 -3.38 15.16
N TRP A 56 2.21 -3.10 14.93
CA TRP A 56 1.48 -3.64 13.78
C TRP A 56 1.54 -2.65 12.63
N ILE A 57 2.07 -3.10 11.51
CA ILE A 57 2.12 -2.34 10.26
C ILE A 57 1.11 -2.95 9.31
N VAL A 58 0.22 -2.13 8.77
CA VAL A 58 -0.76 -2.54 7.76
C VAL A 58 -0.43 -1.83 6.47
N LEU A 59 -0.11 -2.57 5.42
CA LEU A 59 0.07 -2.03 4.07
C LEU A 59 -1.24 -2.20 3.31
N GLY A 60 -1.84 -1.10 2.85
CA GLY A 60 -3.08 -1.08 2.10
C GLY A 60 -2.91 -0.37 0.76
N ASP A 61 -3.81 -0.66 -0.16
CA ASP A 61 -3.80 -0.18 -1.54
C ASP A 61 -4.40 1.24 -1.72
N GLY A 62 -4.95 1.81 -0.65
CA GLY A 62 -5.59 3.12 -0.64
C GLY A 62 -7.11 3.09 -0.82
N ALA A 63 -7.72 1.90 -0.96
CA ALA A 63 -9.17 1.78 -1.00
C ALA A 63 -9.79 2.25 0.33
N ARG A 64 -10.52 3.37 0.29
CA ARG A 64 -11.05 4.02 1.50
C ARG A 64 -11.89 3.08 2.35
N HIS A 65 -12.77 2.31 1.71
CA HIS A 65 -13.61 1.33 2.39
C HIS A 65 -12.78 0.27 3.14
N GLN A 66 -11.69 -0.23 2.55
CA GLN A 66 -10.81 -1.19 3.20
C GLN A 66 -10.08 -0.58 4.39
N LEU A 67 -9.60 0.66 4.27
CA LEU A 67 -8.98 1.40 5.38
C LEU A 67 -9.97 1.59 6.54
N ASP A 68 -11.22 1.96 6.25
CA ASP A 68 -12.25 2.13 7.28
C ASP A 68 -12.52 0.80 8.00
N LEU A 69 -12.57 -0.33 7.27
CA LEU A 69 -12.70 -1.67 7.87
C LEU A 69 -11.51 -2.05 8.74
N ILE A 70 -10.29 -1.74 8.31
CA ILE A 70 -9.05 -1.97 9.07
C ILE A 70 -9.06 -1.17 10.38
N HIS A 71 -9.41 0.12 10.31
CA HIS A 71 -9.47 0.98 11.50
C HIS A 71 -10.58 0.54 12.47
N ALA A 72 -11.74 0.15 11.94
CA ALA A 72 -12.83 -0.38 12.76
C ALA A 72 -12.42 -1.68 13.49
N GLU A 73 -11.72 -2.58 12.80
CA GLU A 73 -11.27 -3.84 13.39
C GLU A 73 -10.15 -3.63 14.41
N ALA A 74 -9.23 -2.69 14.17
CA ALA A 74 -8.21 -2.29 15.12
C ALA A 74 -8.83 -1.72 16.41
N ALA A 75 -9.80 -0.81 16.27
CA ALA A 75 -10.53 -0.23 17.39
C ALA A 75 -11.31 -1.31 18.17
N ARG A 76 -11.95 -2.25 17.47
CA ARG A 76 -12.69 -3.37 18.09
C ARG A 76 -11.80 -4.27 18.95
N ARG A 77 -10.51 -4.37 18.63
CA ARG A 77 -9.54 -5.23 19.32
C ARG A 77 -8.60 -4.47 20.28
N ASP A 78 -8.78 -3.16 20.40
CA ASP A 78 -7.90 -2.27 21.16
C ASP A 78 -6.41 -2.38 20.74
N VAL A 79 -6.18 -2.46 19.42
CA VAL A 79 -4.84 -2.57 18.83
C VAL A 79 -4.45 -1.27 18.15
N THR A 80 -3.24 -0.77 18.43
CA THR A 80 -2.65 0.33 17.67
C THR A 80 -1.99 -0.19 16.39
N ILE A 81 -2.33 0.41 15.25
CA ILE A 81 -1.75 0.10 13.95
C ILE A 81 -1.10 1.32 13.31
N HIS A 82 -0.08 1.09 12.48
CA HIS A 82 0.42 2.08 11.53
C HIS A 82 0.06 1.66 10.11
N ALA A 83 -0.80 2.45 9.48
CA ALA A 83 -1.18 2.24 8.08
C ALA A 83 -0.13 2.83 7.14
N LEU A 84 0.32 2.04 6.18
CA LEU A 84 1.15 2.42 5.06
C LEU A 84 0.34 2.26 3.77
N LEU A 85 0.59 3.16 2.83
CA LEU A 85 -0.03 3.14 1.52
C LEU A 85 0.91 2.46 0.52
N ASP A 86 0.38 1.52 -0.27
CA ASP A 86 1.10 0.89 -1.36
C ASP A 86 1.25 1.87 -2.51
N PHE A 87 2.45 2.44 -2.64
CA PHE A 87 2.77 3.42 -3.66
C PHE A 87 2.59 2.88 -5.08
N VAL A 88 2.87 1.60 -5.31
CA VAL A 88 2.76 1.00 -6.65
C VAL A 88 1.30 0.99 -7.05
N HIS A 89 0.43 0.51 -6.18
CA HIS A 89 -1.00 0.43 -6.47
C HIS A 89 -1.63 1.82 -6.66
N VAL A 90 -1.26 2.78 -5.82
CA VAL A 90 -1.76 4.16 -5.95
C VAL A 90 -1.24 4.82 -7.22
N SER A 91 0.00 4.54 -7.62
CA SER A 91 0.55 5.04 -8.89
C SER A 91 -0.22 4.49 -10.10
N GLU A 92 -0.69 3.25 -10.04
CA GLU A 92 -1.55 2.66 -11.08
C GLU A 92 -2.92 3.36 -11.15
N TYR A 93 -3.48 3.78 -10.02
CA TYR A 93 -4.69 4.62 -10.00
C TYR A 93 -4.47 5.99 -10.63
N VAL A 94 -3.33 6.64 -10.35
CA VAL A 94 -2.98 7.89 -11.01
C VAL A 94 -2.91 7.71 -12.51
N TRP A 95 -2.26 6.65 -12.99
CA TRP A 95 -2.18 6.33 -14.41
C TRP A 95 -3.55 6.08 -15.04
N THR A 96 -4.42 5.37 -14.33
CA THR A 96 -5.79 5.12 -14.79
C THR A 96 -6.60 6.42 -14.87
N ALA A 97 -6.46 7.31 -13.87
CA ALA A 97 -7.14 8.60 -13.84
C ALA A 97 -6.65 9.54 -14.94
N GLU A 98 -5.35 9.51 -15.24
CA GLU A 98 -4.72 10.32 -16.29
C GLU A 98 -5.43 10.15 -17.63
N HIS A 99 -5.78 8.92 -18.02
CA HIS A 99 -6.48 8.64 -19.28
C HIS A 99 -7.85 9.32 -19.42
N SER A 100 -8.38 9.92 -18.35
CA SER A 100 -9.60 10.75 -18.39
C SER A 100 -9.32 12.18 -18.88
N PHE A 101 -8.06 12.61 -18.84
CA PHE A 101 -7.61 13.98 -19.15
C PHE A 101 -6.78 14.04 -20.43
N HIS A 102 -6.00 13.01 -20.74
CA HIS A 102 -5.21 12.96 -21.98
C HIS A 102 -5.30 11.59 -22.66
N LYS A 103 -4.86 11.56 -23.92
CA LYS A 103 -4.75 10.30 -24.66
C LYS A 103 -3.60 9.47 -24.09
N PRO A 104 -3.76 8.15 -23.92
CA PRO A 104 -2.69 7.28 -23.45
C PRO A 104 -1.41 7.43 -24.29
N GLY A 105 -0.26 7.53 -23.62
CA GLY A 105 1.07 7.60 -24.26
C GLY A 105 1.48 8.97 -24.80
N THR A 106 0.80 10.04 -24.38
CA THR A 106 1.20 11.43 -24.68
C THR A 106 2.24 11.93 -23.67
N ALA A 107 3.08 12.90 -24.05
CA ALA A 107 4.06 13.48 -23.13
C ALA A 107 3.38 14.25 -21.99
N GLU A 108 2.20 14.81 -22.27
CA GLU A 108 1.34 15.50 -21.32
C GLU A 108 0.80 14.54 -20.24
N ALA A 109 0.42 13.32 -20.64
CA ALA A 109 0.04 12.24 -19.74
C ALA A 109 1.17 11.89 -18.75
N ASP A 110 2.36 11.64 -19.28
CA ASP A 110 3.55 11.30 -18.50
C ASP A 110 3.88 12.41 -17.48
N ALA A 111 3.87 13.68 -17.92
CA ALA A 111 4.17 14.82 -17.08
C ALA A 111 3.13 15.04 -15.96
N TRP A 112 1.85 14.82 -16.26
CA TRP A 112 0.78 14.94 -15.27
C TRP A 112 0.91 13.87 -14.18
N VAL A 113 1.16 12.62 -14.57
CA VAL A 113 1.37 11.51 -13.62
C VAL A 113 2.59 11.77 -12.73
N ALA A 114 3.71 12.18 -13.32
CA ALA A 114 4.93 12.48 -12.55
C ALA A 114 4.66 13.54 -11.48
N THR A 115 3.91 14.59 -11.85
CA THR A 115 3.51 15.65 -10.91
C THR A 115 2.65 15.11 -9.75
N GLN A 116 1.71 14.19 -10.02
CA GLN A 116 0.89 13.60 -8.96
C GLN A 116 1.70 12.65 -8.07
N GLN A 117 2.63 11.88 -8.63
CA GLN A 117 3.49 10.98 -7.88
C GLN A 117 4.42 11.76 -6.93
N ASP A 118 5.02 12.86 -7.40
CA ASP A 118 5.84 13.73 -6.55
C ASP A 118 5.01 14.29 -5.39
N ARG A 119 3.78 14.76 -5.65
CA ARG A 119 2.86 15.23 -4.59
C ARG A 119 2.54 14.15 -3.56
N GLN A 120 2.39 12.89 -3.99
CA GLN A 120 2.13 11.77 -3.07
C GLN A 120 3.33 11.51 -2.15
N LEU A 121 4.55 11.57 -2.69
CA LEU A 121 5.77 11.39 -1.91
C LEU A 121 6.01 12.57 -0.96
N ASP A 122 5.73 13.79 -1.39
CA ASP A 122 5.90 15.02 -0.60
C ASP A 122 4.87 15.17 0.52
N SER A 123 3.68 14.58 0.36
CA SER A 123 2.58 14.63 1.35
C SER A 123 2.94 14.04 2.72
N ARG A 124 4.13 13.44 2.86
CA ARG A 124 4.64 12.76 4.05
C ARG A 124 5.73 13.50 4.85
N SER A 125 5.91 14.80 4.63
CA SER A 125 6.81 15.62 5.46
C SER A 125 6.12 16.38 6.62
N ARG A 126 4.89 16.04 7.00
CA ARG A 126 4.18 16.66 8.13
C ARG A 126 3.48 15.62 9.01
#